data_AF-A0A944FSA6-F1
#
_entry.id   AF-A0A944FSA6-F1
#
_cell.length_a   1.000
_cell.length_b   1.000
_cell.length_c   1.000
_cell.angle_alpha   90.00
_cell.angle_beta   90.00
_cell.angle_gamma   90.00
#
_symmetry.space_group_name_H-M   'P 1'
#
loop_
_entity.id
_entity.type
_entity.pdbx_description
1 polymer ?
#
loop_
_entity_poly.entity_id
_entity_poly.type
_entity_poly.pdbx_seq_one_letter_code
_entity_poly.pdbx_strand_id
1 'polypeptide(L)'
;FGGNDALVLNSTYNDELYCTYIYSYAGQLKELFTKKDITLSPEAGRNILAISDFFITKLDDGLYEITLVDDDLKSETIIISSKSNFVY
;
A
#
# COMPACT_ATOMS: atom_id res chain seq x y z
N PHE A 1 7.39 -2.33 -3.41
CA PHE A 1 8.43 -1.71 -2.58
C PHE A 1 9.41 -2.78 -2.10
N GLY A 2 10.72 -2.58 -2.26
CA GLY A 2 11.71 -3.60 -1.86
C GLY A 2 11.67 -4.91 -2.65
N GLY A 3 11.24 -4.87 -3.91
CA GLY A 3 11.07 -6.06 -4.76
C GLY A 3 9.67 -6.66 -4.77
N ASN A 4 8.79 -6.28 -3.84
CA ASN A 4 7.40 -6.74 -3.79
C ASN A 4 6.44 -5.71 -4.39
N ASP A 5 5.18 -6.09 -4.61
CA ASP A 5 4.12 -5.12 -4.93
C ASP A 5 3.81 -4.22 -3.73
N ALA A 6 3.29 -3.02 -4.01
CA ALA A 6 2.88 -2.07 -2.99
C ALA A 6 1.75 -1.19 -3.52
N LEU A 7 0.77 -0.91 -2.66
CA LEU A 7 -0.19 0.16 -2.89
C LEU A 7 0.48 1.49 -2.52
N VAL A 8 0.46 2.45 -3.44
CA VAL A 8 1.06 3.78 -3.24
C VAL A 8 -0.02 4.85 -3.32
N LEU A 9 -0.26 5.52 -2.20
CA LEU A 9 -1.19 6.64 -2.10
C LEU A 9 -0.39 7.93 -2.12
N ASN A 10 -0.61 8.78 -3.13
CA ASN A 10 0.04 10.07 -3.24
C ASN A 10 -0.82 11.16 -2.60
N SER A 11 -0.21 12.03 -1.82
CA SER A 11 -0.87 13.17 -1.17
C SER A 11 -0.02 14.43 -1.30
N THR A 12 -0.67 15.59 -1.42
CA THR A 12 -0.01 16.90 -1.42
C THR A 12 -0.37 17.64 -0.15
N TYR A 13 0.62 18.11 0.60
CA TYR A 13 0.44 18.93 1.80
C TYR A 13 1.38 20.14 1.73
N ASN A 14 0.84 21.36 1.81
CA ASN A 14 1.62 22.60 1.73
C ASN A 14 2.60 22.64 0.53
N ASP A 15 2.09 22.33 -0.67
CA ASP A 15 2.85 22.22 -1.93
C ASP A 15 3.98 21.16 -1.95
N GLU A 16 4.10 20.35 -0.89
CA GLU A 16 5.02 19.22 -0.85
C GLU A 16 4.30 17.91 -1.17
N LEU A 17 4.96 17.04 -1.94
CA LEU A 17 4.46 15.72 -2.31
C LEU A 17 4.90 14.66 -1.29
N TYR A 18 3.92 13.92 -0.80
CA TYR A 18 4.10 12.78 0.09
C TYR A 18 3.52 11.51 -0.53
N CYS A 19 4.02 10.38 -0.05
CA CYS A 19 3.53 9.06 -0.43
C CYS A 19 3.34 8.21 0.83
N THR A 20 2.21 7.50 0.89
CA THR A 20 2.00 6.40 1.82
C THR A 20 2.11 5.09 1.04
N TYR A 21 3.02 4.22 1.44
CA TYR A 21 3.16 2.87 0.93
C TYR A 21 2.46 1.88 1.85
N ILE A 22 1.66 0.98 1.30
CA ILE A 22 1.14 -0.21 1.99
C ILE A 22 1.68 -1.44 1.25
N TYR A 23 2.39 -2.31 1.97
CA TYR A 23 3.12 -3.43 1.37
C TYR A 23 3.36 -4.56 2.37
N SER A 24 3.67 -5.75 1.86
CA SER A 24 4.14 -6.86 2.67
C SER A 24 5.67 -6.90 2.73
N TYR A 25 6.20 -7.11 3.94
CA TYR A 25 7.62 -7.36 4.15
C TYR A 25 7.83 -8.13 5.45
N ALA A 26 8.62 -9.20 5.40
CA ALA A 26 8.97 -10.04 6.55
C ALA A 26 7.74 -10.55 7.35
N GLY A 27 6.71 -11.05 6.66
CA GLY A 27 5.49 -11.59 7.29
C GLY A 27 4.60 -10.53 7.95
N GLN A 28 4.76 -9.26 7.56
CA GLN A 28 3.99 -8.14 8.10
C GLN A 28 3.42 -7.31 6.97
N LEU A 29 2.17 -6.88 7.15
CA LEU A 29 1.62 -5.74 6.44
C LEU A 29 2.20 -4.49 7.08
N LYS A 30 2.83 -3.64 6.28
CA LYS A 30 3.51 -2.44 6.74
C LYS A 30 2.97 -1.20 6.04
N GLU A 31 2.99 -0.09 6.77
CA GLU A 31 2.72 1.24 6.26
C GLU A 31 3.98 2.10 6.37
N LEU A 32 4.28 2.86 5.32
CA LEU A 32 5.36 3.84 5.33
C LEU A 32 4.90 5.16 4.72
N PHE A 33 4.85 6.22 5.53
CA PHE A 33 4.59 7.59 5.09
C PHE A 33 5.91 8.35 4.95
N THR A 34 6.15 8.94 3.77
CA THR A 34 7.40 9.66 3.48
C THR A 34 7.20 10.75 2.44
N LYS A 35 8.13 11.70 2.35
CA LYS A 35 8.21 12.60 1.19
C LYS A 35 8.53 11.77 -0.05
N LYS A 36 7.96 12.16 -1.20
CA LYS A 36 8.06 11.41 -2.46
C LYS A 36 9.49 11.15 -2.94
N ASP A 37 10.39 12.08 -2.66
CA ASP A 37 11.78 12.03 -3.15
C ASP A 37 12.76 11.35 -2.18
N ILE A 38 12.26 10.81 -1.06
CA ILE A 38 13.07 10.06 -0.10
C ILE A 38 12.92 8.57 -0.35
N THR A 39 14.05 7.90 -0.59
CA THR A 39 14.11 6.43 -0.67
C THR A 39 14.44 5.85 0.70
N LEU A 40 13.59 4.96 1.20
CA LEU A 40 13.78 4.24 2.46
C LEU A 40 13.76 2.73 2.23
N SER A 41 14.34 1.96 3.15
CA SER A 41 14.25 0.51 3.10
C SER A 41 12.84 0.02 3.50
N PRO A 42 12.42 -1.17 3.01
CA PRO A 42 11.18 -1.83 3.46
C PRO A 42 11.04 -2.00 4.96
N GLU A 43 12.15 -2.08 5.68
CA GLU A 43 12.20 -2.22 7.13
C GLU A 43 11.69 -0.97 7.86
N ALA A 44 11.86 0.21 7.27
CA ALA A 44 11.51 1.50 7.87
C ALA A 44 9.99 1.69 8.09
N GLY A 45 9.16 0.91 7.39
CA GLY A 45 7.72 0.93 7.58
C GLY A 45 7.30 0.47 8.98
N ARG A 46 6.16 1.00 9.44
CA ARG A 46 5.50 0.58 10.66
C ARG A 46 4.70 -0.71 10.41
N ASN A 47 4.78 -1.66 11.34
CA ASN A 47 3.95 -2.87 11.29
C ASN A 47 2.48 -2.52 11.59
N ILE A 48 1.57 -3.07 10.79
CA ILE A 48 0.12 -2.96 11.00
C ILE A 48 -0.43 -4.30 11.50
N LEU A 49 -0.15 -5.38 10.77
CA LEU A 49 -0.76 -6.69 10.98
C LEU A 49 0.20 -7.80 10.54
N ALA A 50 0.23 -8.91 11.28
CA ALA A 50 0.91 -10.14 10.85
C ALA A 50 0.09 -10.82 9.75
N ILE A 51 0.74 -11.19 8.66
CA ILE A 51 0.09 -11.79 7.49
C ILE A 51 0.98 -12.89 6.92
N SER A 52 0.35 -13.92 6.40
CA SER A 52 1.00 -14.96 5.61
C SER A 52 1.19 -14.51 4.17
N ASP A 53 0.18 -13.85 3.59
CA ASP A 53 0.21 -13.38 2.21
C ASP A 53 -0.54 -12.05 1.99
N PHE A 54 -0.15 -11.35 0.93
CA PHE A 54 -0.74 -10.09 0.48
C PHE A 54 -0.70 -9.99 -1.03
N PHE A 55 -1.87 -9.80 -1.64
CA PHE A 55 -2.03 -9.72 -3.08
C PHE A 55 -2.71 -8.41 -3.45
N ILE A 56 -2.23 -7.79 -4.53
CA ILE A 56 -2.88 -6.65 -5.17
C ILE A 56 -3.19 -7.04 -6.61
N THR A 57 -4.47 -6.99 -6.97
CA THR A 57 -4.92 -7.24 -8.34
C THR A 57 -5.56 -5.97 -8.87
N LYS A 58 -5.05 -5.46 -9.99
CA LYS A 58 -5.74 -4.38 -10.71
C LYS A 58 -6.92 -4.98 -11.47
N LEU A 59 -8.14 -4.58 -11.11
CA LEU A 59 -9.36 -5.02 -11.78
C LEU A 59 -9.71 -4.12 -12.98
N ASP A 60 -9.53 -2.81 -12.82
CA ASP A 60 -9.75 -1.80 -13.85
C ASP A 60 -8.92 -0.53 -13.56
N ASP A 61 -9.00 0.49 -14.42
CA ASP A 61 -8.39 1.78 -14.19
C ASP A 61 -8.96 2.45 -12.94
N GLY A 62 -8.09 2.59 -11.94
CA GLY A 62 -8.46 3.12 -10.64
C GLY A 62 -9.28 2.15 -9.78
N LEU A 63 -9.38 0.85 -10.12
CA LEU A 63 -10.04 -0.15 -9.29
C LEU A 63 -9.08 -1.30 -8.97
N TYR A 64 -8.86 -1.53 -7.68
CA TYR A 64 -7.92 -2.52 -7.17
C TYR A 64 -8.61 -3.42 -6.16
N GLU A 65 -8.35 -4.72 -6.28
CA GLU A 65 -8.68 -5.72 -5.28
C GLU A 65 -7.43 -6.02 -4.45
N ILE A 66 -7.60 -6.03 -3.14
CA ILE A 66 -6.54 -6.33 -2.18
C ILE A 66 -7.01 -7.50 -1.35
N THR A 67 -6.20 -8.56 -1.35
CA THR A 67 -6.44 -9.74 -0.53
C THR A 67 -5.33 -9.88 0.49
N LEU A 68 -5.71 -10.03 1.75
CA LEU A 68 -4.83 -10.29 2.87
C LEU A 68 -5.12 -11.71 3.35
N VAL A 69 -4.08 -12.47 3.67
CA VAL A 69 -4.22 -13.77 4.34
C VAL A 69 -3.52 -13.67 5.68
N ASP A 70 -4.23 -13.97 6.76
CA ASP A 70 -3.66 -14.02 8.10
C ASP A 70 -2.93 -15.36 8.35
N ASP A 71 -2.32 -15.50 9.53
CA ASP A 71 -1.59 -16.71 9.91
C ASP A 71 -2.51 -17.91 10.17
N ASP A 72 -3.82 -17.68 10.37
CA ASP A 72 -4.86 -18.72 10.49
C ASP A 72 -5.37 -19.19 9.11
N LEU A 73 -4.76 -18.73 8.02
CA LEU A 73 -5.19 -18.96 6.62
C LEU A 73 -6.58 -18.38 6.31
N LYS A 74 -7.06 -17.42 7.10
CA LYS A 74 -8.28 -16.68 6.77
C LYS A 74 -7.91 -15.55 5.83
N SER A 75 -8.71 -15.39 4.78
CA SER A 75 -8.54 -14.30 3.83
C SER A 75 -9.61 -13.25 4.00
N GLU A 76 -9.19 -11.99 3.93
CA GLU A 76 -10.08 -10.85 3.77
C GLU A 76 -9.76 -10.15 2.46
N THR A 77 -10.81 -9.71 1.76
CA THR A 77 -10.68 -9.02 0.49
C THR A 77 -11.36 -7.66 0.57
N ILE A 78 -10.66 -6.63 0.13
CA ILE A 78 -11.13 -5.25 0.09
C ILE A 78 -10.97 -4.75 -1.34
N ILE A 79 -12.02 -4.12 -1.88
CA ILE A 79 -11.98 -3.46 -3.18
C ILE A 79 -11.85 -1.96 -2.95
N ILE A 80 -10.80 -1.36 -3.51
CA ILE A 80 -10.52 0.08 -3.43
C ILE A 80 -10.68 0.69 -4.81
N SER A 81 -11.49 1.75 -4.89
CA SER A 81 -11.56 2.60 -6.08
C SER A 81 -10.89 3.94 -5.82
N SER A 82 -9.91 4.30 -6.63
CA SER A 82 -9.33 5.63 -6.66
C SER A 82 -10.09 6.48 -7.67
N LYS A 83 -10.88 7.45 -7.18
CA LYS A 83 -11.46 8.50 -8.03
C LYS A 83 -10.50 9.68 -8.08
N SER A 84 -9.91 9.93 -9.25
CA SER A 84 -9.21 11.18 -9.52
C SER A 84 -10.25 12.25 -9.87
N ASN A 85 -10.45 13.23 -8.98
CA ASN A 85 -11.13 14.47 -9.34
C ASN A 85 -10.09 15.42 -9.95
N PHE A 86 -10.00 15.45 -11.29
CA PHE A 86 -9.25 16.51 -11.97
C PHE A 86 -10.05 17.80 -11.86
N VAL A 87 -9.58 18.76 -11.06
CA VAL A 87 -10.05 20.15 -11.10
C VAL A 87 -9.05 20.91 -11.97
N TYR A 88 -9.51 21.37 -13.14
CA TYR A 88 -8.74 22.21 -14.07
C TYR A 88 -8.77 23.68 -13.64
#